data_AF-A0A946DUU8-F1
#
_entry.id   AF-A0A946DUU8-F1
#
_cell.length_a   1.000
_cell.length_b   1.000
_cell.length_c   1.000
_cell.angle_alpha   90.00
_cell.angle_beta   90.00
_cell.angle_gamma   90.00
#
_symmetry.space_group_name_H-M   'P 1'
#
loop_
_entity.id
_entity.type
_entity.pdbx_description
1 polymer ?
#
loop_
_entity_poly.entity_id
_entity_poly.type
_entity_poly.pdbx_seq_one_letter_code
_entity_poly.pdbx_strand_id
1 'polypeptide(L)'
;MPSCPTCDADNASTSSFCSACGAALEDSPANPNAGEPADDSAIENAAPASAGDAQILNLLRKGKKIPAIKLYREQTDCGLKDAKDYVEALGLRHGIVPAKAAGCTGMLLLMFAALSAITAVSVNSL
;
A
#
# COMPACT_ATOMS: atom_id res chain seq x y z
N MET A 1 -32.54 -13.22 -32.65
CA MET A 1 -31.73 -13.83 -31.60
C MET A 1 -30.36 -13.18 -31.70
N PRO A 2 -29.87 -12.44 -30.70
CA PRO A 2 -28.53 -11.88 -30.77
C PRO A 2 -27.48 -13.00 -30.77
N SER A 3 -26.47 -12.87 -31.62
CA SER A 3 -25.31 -13.76 -31.64
C SER A 3 -24.19 -13.17 -30.78
N CYS A 4 -23.47 -14.01 -30.06
CA CYS A 4 -22.42 -13.57 -29.15
C CYS A 4 -21.20 -13.03 -29.92
N PRO A 5 -20.71 -11.80 -29.66
CA PRO A 5 -19.54 -11.26 -30.37
C PRO A 5 -18.21 -11.95 -29.99
N THR A 6 -18.19 -12.78 -28.95
CA THR A 6 -16.99 -13.47 -28.47
C THR A 6 -16.84 -14.87 -29.07
N CYS A 7 -17.94 -15.59 -29.30
CA CYS A 7 -17.90 -16.97 -29.77
C CYS A 7 -18.93 -17.31 -30.86
N ASP A 8 -19.66 -16.31 -31.37
CA ASP A 8 -20.68 -16.41 -32.41
C ASP A 8 -21.89 -17.32 -32.11
N ALA A 9 -22.02 -17.83 -30.88
CA ALA A 9 -23.18 -18.64 -30.49
C ALA A 9 -24.46 -17.80 -30.41
N ASP A 10 -25.57 -18.38 -30.88
CA ASP A 10 -26.89 -17.77 -30.77
C ASP A 10 -27.43 -17.82 -29.34
N ASN A 11 -28.05 -16.73 -28.88
CA ASN A 11 -28.68 -16.71 -27.57
C ASN A 11 -30.09 -16.10 -27.59
N ALA A 12 -30.85 -16.35 -26.52
CA ALA A 12 -32.16 -15.75 -26.34
C ALA A 12 -32.03 -14.22 -26.20
N SER A 13 -32.96 -13.46 -26.77
CA SER A 13 -32.91 -11.99 -26.69
C SER A 13 -33.03 -11.42 -25.26
N THR A 14 -33.31 -12.25 -24.26
CA THR A 14 -33.39 -11.89 -22.83
C THR A 14 -32.17 -12.34 -22.02
N SER A 15 -31.19 -13.03 -22.63
CA SER A 15 -30.03 -13.53 -21.90
C SER A 15 -28.99 -12.43 -21.70
N SER A 16 -28.65 -12.14 -20.46
CA SER A 16 -27.58 -11.19 -20.12
C SER A 16 -26.17 -11.75 -20.36
N PHE A 17 -26.04 -13.07 -20.48
CA PHE A 17 -24.77 -13.77 -20.69
C PHE A 17 -24.90 -14.88 -21.73
N CYS A 18 -23.80 -15.14 -22.45
CA CYS A 18 -23.66 -16.20 -23.42
C CYS A 18 -23.66 -17.56 -22.72
N SER A 19 -24.63 -18.41 -23.06
CA SER A 19 -24.73 -19.76 -22.49
C SER A 19 -23.61 -20.71 -22.94
N ALA A 20 -22.85 -20.36 -23.98
CA ALA A 20 -21.78 -21.18 -24.52
C ALA A 20 -20.38 -20.81 -23.98
N CYS A 21 -20.06 -19.51 -23.90
CA CYS A 21 -18.72 -19.05 -23.48
C CYS A 21 -18.72 -18.22 -22.19
N GLY A 22 -19.89 -17.78 -21.69
CA GLY A 22 -20.02 -16.95 -20.50
C GLY A 22 -19.82 -15.44 -20.69
N ALA A 23 -19.55 -14.97 -21.92
CA ALA A 23 -19.41 -13.52 -22.19
C ALA A 23 -20.72 -12.75 -21.96
N ALA A 24 -20.65 -11.50 -21.53
CA ALA A 24 -21.83 -10.63 -21.43
C ALA A 24 -22.39 -10.30 -22.83
N LEU A 25 -23.72 -10.28 -22.96
CA LEU A 25 -24.43 -9.95 -24.20
C LEU A 25 -25.16 -8.62 -23.99
N GLU A 26 -24.45 -7.51 -24.16
CA GLU A 26 -24.96 -6.18 -23.87
C GLU A 26 -25.76 -5.59 -25.06
N ASP A 27 -27.08 -5.47 -24.88
CA ASP A 27 -27.96 -4.51 -25.57
C ASP A 27 -28.63 -3.60 -24.51
N SER A 28 -27.85 -3.03 -23.59
CA SER A 28 -28.33 -1.96 -22.70
C SER A 28 -27.86 -0.63 -23.28
N PRO A 29 -28.74 0.31 -23.64
CA PRO A 29 -28.32 1.60 -24.18
C PRO A 29 -27.36 2.24 -23.19
N ALA A 30 -26.22 2.70 -23.70
CA ALA A 30 -25.22 3.45 -22.94
C ALA A 30 -25.94 4.38 -21.96
N ASN A 31 -25.90 4.03 -20.68
CA ASN A 31 -26.43 4.90 -19.65
C ASN A 31 -25.52 6.14 -19.65
N PRO A 32 -26.00 7.35 -19.98
CA PRO A 32 -25.20 8.56 -19.83
C PRO A 32 -24.87 8.84 -18.35
N ASN A 33 -25.45 8.08 -17.42
CA ASN A 33 -25.04 7.94 -16.04
C ASN A 33 -24.20 6.66 -15.85
N ALA A 34 -23.10 6.52 -16.57
CA ALA A 34 -21.90 5.90 -15.99
C ALA A 34 -21.32 6.86 -14.94
N GLY A 35 -22.14 7.16 -13.92
CA GLY A 35 -21.68 7.53 -12.60
C GLY A 35 -21.44 6.22 -11.87
N GLU A 36 -20.18 5.99 -11.51
CA GLU A 36 -19.75 5.50 -10.21
C GLU A 36 -20.69 4.49 -9.51
N PRO A 37 -20.25 3.23 -9.29
CA PRO A 37 -20.84 2.41 -8.25
C PRO A 37 -20.59 3.08 -6.90
N ALA A 38 -21.64 3.60 -6.28
CA ALA A 38 -21.72 3.69 -4.83
C ALA A 38 -21.78 2.26 -4.29
N ASP A 39 -20.62 1.75 -3.87
CA ASP A 39 -20.55 0.64 -2.91
C ASP A 39 -20.17 1.22 -1.54
N ASP A 40 -21.10 1.03 -0.63
CA ASP A 40 -21.08 1.38 0.78
C ASP A 40 -20.39 0.26 1.57
N SER A 41 -19.07 0.15 1.41
CA SER A 41 -18.23 -0.65 2.31
C SER A 41 -16.82 -0.08 2.49
N ALA A 42 -16.66 0.69 3.58
CA ALA A 42 -15.39 1.07 4.21
C ALA A 42 -14.56 2.22 3.57
N ILE A 43 -15.02 3.44 3.89
CA ILE A 43 -14.22 4.66 4.07
C ILE A 43 -13.40 5.10 2.84
N GLU A 44 -14.12 5.81 1.99
CA GLU A 44 -13.68 6.97 1.23
C GLU A 44 -12.75 7.88 2.07
N ASN A 45 -11.44 7.74 1.86
CA ASN A 45 -10.43 8.71 2.25
C ASN A 45 -9.25 8.62 1.27
N ALA A 46 -9.55 8.85 0.00
CA ALA A 46 -8.60 9.44 -0.93
C ALA A 46 -8.92 10.93 -0.98
N ALA A 47 -8.52 11.67 0.08
CA ALA A 47 -8.38 13.10 -0.03
C ALA A 47 -7.53 13.39 -1.28
N PRO A 48 -7.90 14.39 -2.09
CA PRO A 48 -7.20 14.67 -3.35
C PRO A 48 -5.73 14.83 -3.02
N ALA A 49 -4.86 14.12 -3.74
CA ALA A 49 -3.42 14.27 -3.66
C ALA A 49 -3.08 15.76 -3.73
N SER A 50 -2.90 16.37 -2.56
CA SER A 50 -2.64 17.78 -2.48
C SER A 50 -1.24 18.00 -3.05
N ALA A 51 -0.95 19.18 -3.57
CA ALA A 51 0.40 19.49 -4.05
C ALA A 51 1.47 19.27 -2.94
N GLY A 52 1.06 19.24 -1.66
CA GLY A 52 1.88 18.83 -0.53
C GLY A 52 2.22 17.34 -0.53
N ASP A 53 1.25 16.46 -0.76
CA ASP A 53 1.42 15.01 -0.69
C ASP A 53 2.41 14.49 -1.74
N ALA A 54 2.36 15.04 -2.95
CA ALA A 54 3.30 14.70 -4.01
C ALA A 54 4.76 15.03 -3.61
N GLN A 55 4.97 16.15 -2.90
CA GLN A 55 6.29 16.54 -2.39
C GLN A 55 6.75 15.65 -1.24
N ILE A 56 5.84 15.33 -0.30
CA ILE A 56 6.10 14.40 0.80
C ILE A 56 6.52 13.03 0.25
N LEU A 57 5.80 12.51 -0.74
CA LEU A 57 6.14 11.26 -1.42
C LEU A 57 7.49 11.30 -2.14
N ASN A 58 7.84 12.43 -2.77
CA ASN A 58 9.14 12.59 -3.40
C ASN A 58 10.29 12.54 -2.36
N LEU A 59 10.09 13.19 -1.21
CA LEU A 59 11.05 13.17 -0.11
C LEU A 59 11.17 11.77 0.49
N LEU A 60 10.05 11.06 0.66
CA LEU A 60 10.03 9.67 1.13
C LEU A 60 10.78 8.73 0.18
N ARG A 61 10.57 8.85 -1.14
CA ARG A 61 11.33 8.07 -2.15
C ARG A 61 12.83 8.33 -2.11
N LYS A 62 13.25 9.53 -1.71
CA LYS A 62 14.65 9.91 -1.51
C LYS A 62 15.22 9.47 -0.14
N GLY A 63 14.44 8.77 0.69
CA GLY A 63 14.83 8.39 2.05
C GLY A 63 14.87 9.57 3.03
N LYS A 64 14.37 10.74 2.64
CA LYS A 64 14.42 11.99 3.43
C LYS A 64 13.15 12.16 4.26
N LYS A 65 12.98 11.32 5.29
CA LYS A 65 11.76 11.33 6.13
C LYS A 65 11.61 12.58 7.01
N ILE A 66 12.69 13.07 7.61
CA ILE A 66 12.66 14.27 8.48
C ILE A 66 12.12 15.51 7.75
N PRO A 67 12.61 15.88 6.55
CA PRO A 67 12.04 17.02 5.83
C PRO A 67 10.61 16.76 5.34
N ALA A 68 10.21 15.51 5.08
CA ALA A 68 8.83 15.18 4.75
C ALA A 68 7.88 15.49 5.93
N ILE A 69 8.28 15.13 7.16
CA ILE A 69 7.55 15.46 8.39
C ILE A 69 7.51 16.96 8.62
N LYS A 70 8.62 17.67 8.39
CA LYS A 70 8.67 19.12 8.55
C LYS A 70 7.72 19.84 7.59
N LEU A 71 7.72 19.46 6.31
CA LEU A 71 6.85 20.02 5.28
C LEU A 71 5.37 19.85 5.67
N TYR A 72 4.98 18.66 6.12
CA TYR A 72 3.60 18.40 6.55
C TYR A 72 3.21 19.27 7.77
N ARG A 73 4.10 19.43 8.75
CA ARG A 73 3.85 20.31 9.91
C ARG A 73 3.70 21.77 9.53
N GLU A 74 4.51 22.26 8.59
CA GLU A 74 4.42 23.65 8.13
C GLU A 74 3.12 23.93 7.36
N GLN A 75 2.52 22.90 6.77
CA GLN A 75 1.26 23.02 6.03
C GLN A 75 0.02 22.90 6.91
N THR A 76 0.07 22.07 7.95
CA THR A 76 -1.11 21.74 8.75
C THR A 76 -1.01 22.20 10.21
N ASP A 77 0.11 22.82 10.62
CA ASP A 77 0.44 23.21 12.00
C ASP A 77 0.23 22.11 13.04
N CYS A 78 0.32 20.83 12.63
CA CYS A 78 0.06 19.71 13.51
C CYS A 78 1.25 19.35 14.41
N GLY A 79 0.95 18.55 15.44
CA GLY A 79 1.96 18.00 16.34
C GLY A 79 2.98 17.12 15.61
N LEU A 80 4.18 17.00 16.19
CA LEU A 80 5.26 16.16 15.63
C LEU A 80 4.84 14.70 15.49
N LYS A 81 4.02 14.21 16.43
CA LYS A 81 3.49 12.84 16.44
C LYS A 81 2.55 12.63 15.25
N ASP A 82 1.54 13.49 15.12
CA ASP A 82 0.53 13.38 14.06
C ASP A 82 1.18 13.50 12.67
N ALA A 83 2.14 14.40 12.51
CA ALA A 83 2.89 14.54 11.27
C ALA A 83 3.70 13.29 10.91
N LYS A 84 4.34 12.68 11.90
CA LYS A 84 5.09 11.44 11.69
C LYS A 84 4.14 10.31 11.28
N ASP A 85 3.05 10.13 12.02
CA ASP A 85 2.09 9.05 11.80
C ASP A 85 1.45 9.19 10.40
N TYR A 86 1.12 10.43 9.99
CA TYR A 86 0.62 10.70 8.64
C TYR A 86 1.63 10.35 7.54
N VAL A 87 2.87 10.85 7.67
CA VAL A 87 3.93 10.60 6.68
C VAL A 87 4.30 9.12 6.60
N GLU A 88 4.26 8.40 7.72
CA GLU A 88 4.43 6.94 7.76
C GLU A 88 3.28 6.20 7.05
N ALA A 89 2.04 6.56 7.36
CA ALA A 89 0.86 5.97 6.71
C ALA A 89 0.86 6.22 5.20
N LEU A 90 1.23 7.43 4.78
CA LEU A 90 1.36 7.79 3.38
C LEU A 90 2.47 6.97 2.69
N GLY A 91 3.64 6.83 3.31
CA GLY A 91 4.71 5.98 2.79
C GLY A 91 4.28 4.52 2.63
N LEU A 92 3.61 3.96 3.64
CA LEU A 92 3.10 2.59 3.64
C LEU A 92 2.09 2.34 2.50
N ARG A 93 1.13 3.24 2.31
CA ARG A 93 0.13 3.16 1.23
C ARG A 93 0.78 3.15 -0.16
N HIS A 94 1.93 3.81 -0.31
CA HIS A 94 2.68 3.88 -1.56
C HIS A 94 3.84 2.88 -1.66
N GLY A 95 3.93 1.90 -0.75
CA GLY A 95 4.98 0.88 -0.77
C GLY A 95 6.38 1.42 -0.45
N ILE A 96 6.48 2.64 0.06
CA ILE A 96 7.74 3.25 0.49
C ILE A 96 8.00 2.80 1.92
N VAL A 97 8.48 1.57 2.06
CA VAL A 97 8.89 1.04 3.35
C VAL A 97 10.22 1.69 3.75
N PRO A 98 10.29 2.41 4.88
CA PRO A 98 11.58 2.85 5.39
C PRO A 98 12.40 1.59 5.71
N ALA A 99 13.58 1.47 5.11
CA ALA A 99 14.50 0.38 5.42
C ALA A 99 14.68 0.33 6.94
N LYS A 100 14.18 -0.75 7.55
CA LYS A 100 14.21 -0.99 8.98
C LYS A 100 15.62 -0.67 9.47
N ALA A 101 15.77 0.37 10.28
CA ALA A 101 17.07 0.72 10.86
C ALA A 101 17.61 -0.52 11.56
N ALA A 102 18.63 -1.14 10.98
CA ALA A 102 19.28 -2.30 11.56
C ALA A 102 19.93 -1.84 12.87
N GLY A 103 19.31 -2.19 13.99
CA GLY A 103 19.78 -1.81 15.32
C GLY A 103 21.03 -2.58 15.74
N CYS A 104 21.85 -1.93 16.57
CA CYS A 104 23.08 -2.44 17.20
C CYS A 104 22.90 -3.66 18.13
N THR A 105 21.69 -4.21 18.26
CA THR A 105 21.40 -5.39 19.09
C THR A 105 22.13 -6.65 18.64
N GLY A 106 22.50 -6.76 17.36
CA GLY A 106 23.36 -7.84 16.86
C GLY A 106 24.80 -7.77 17.40
N MET A 107 25.34 -6.57 17.63
CA MET A 107 26.70 -6.38 18.15
C MET A 107 26.81 -6.80 19.61
N LEU A 108 25.76 -6.53 20.42
CA LEU A 108 25.72 -6.94 21.83
C LEU A 108 25.64 -8.46 21.98
N LEU A 109 24.78 -9.13 21.19
CA LEU A 109 24.62 -10.60 21.22
C LEU A 109 25.92 -11.34 20.86
N LEU A 110 26.67 -10.83 19.86
CA LEU A 110 27.96 -11.40 19.48
C LEU A 110 29.03 -11.25 20.58
N MET A 111 29.03 -10.12 21.30
CA MET A 111 29.97 -9.90 22.41
C MET A 111 29.67 -10.81 23.62
N PHE A 112 28.39 -11.02 23.96
CA PHE A 112 28.01 -11.94 25.04
C PHE A 112 28.32 -13.41 24.71
N ALA A 113 28.14 -13.82 23.45
CA ALA A 113 28.48 -15.17 23.00
C ALA A 113 30.00 -15.45 23.00
N ALA A 114 30.82 -14.44 22.66
CA ALA A 114 32.27 -14.56 22.75
C ALA A 114 32.75 -14.67 24.21
N LEU A 115 32.12 -13.95 25.14
CA LEU A 115 32.50 -13.97 26.55
C LEU A 115 32.16 -15.30 27.24
N SER A 116 31.05 -15.95 26.87
CA SER A 116 30.67 -17.28 27.41
C SER A 116 31.54 -18.42 26.87
N ALA A 117 32.09 -18.29 25.65
CA ALA A 117 33.03 -19.27 25.11
C ALA A 117 34.38 -19.27 25.84
N ILE A 118 34.85 -18.10 26.30
CA ILE A 118 36.11 -17.96 27.04
C ILE A 118 36.02 -18.60 28.42
N THR A 119 34.89 -18.45 29.13
CA THR A 119 34.72 -19.09 30.45
C THR A 119 34.59 -20.60 30.36
N ALA A 120 33.95 -21.14 29.31
CA ALA A 120 33.85 -22.58 29.09
C ALA A 120 35.22 -23.25 28.82
N VAL A 121 36.13 -22.57 28.11
CA VAL A 121 37.48 -23.10 27.83
C VAL A 121 38.35 -23.18 29.10
N SER A 122 38.18 -22.24 30.04
CA SER A 122 38.92 -22.24 31.30
C SER A 122 38.45 -23.31 32.28
N VAL A 123 37.15 -23.63 32.33
CA VAL A 123 36.62 -24.68 33.23
C VAL A 123 36.95 -26.09 32.73
N ASN A 124 37.11 -26.29 31.42
CA ASN A 124 37.46 -27.60 30.84
C ASN A 124 38.97 -27.89 30.83
N SER A 125 39.82 -26.92 31.23
CA SER A 125 41.29 -27.08 31.32
C SER A 125 41.82 -27.07 32.77
N LEU A 126 40.93 -27.17 33.77
CA LEU A 126 41.21 -27.35 35.20
C LEU A 126 40.70 -28.73 35.63
#